data_AF-A0A6M1NQU4-F1
#
_entry.id   AF-A0A6M1NQU4-F1
#
_cell.length_a   1.000
_cell.length_b   1.000
_cell.length_c   1.000
_cell.angle_alpha   90.00
_cell.angle_beta   90.00
_cell.angle_gamma   90.00
#
_symmetry.space_group_name_H-M   'P 1'
#
loop_
_entity.id
_entity.type
_entity.pdbx_description
1 polymer ?
#
loop_
_entity_poly.entity_id
_entity_poly.type
_entity_poly.pdbx_seq_one_letter_code
_entity_poly.pdbx_strand_id
1 'polypeptide(L)'
;MKINYTILLLLLSLTTFGQNQLNNQNHSIKDTTLTKLPPKVDHAEPLYIDLMRDLGSRKGEAEINVGFGRNNHKHYNEFYGFVEYEWAIANRLGMEVEVPFSFNQLNKDNTHFTLPGNKIEGLKLASQYTFLVNENRKLSMAFAYVHEFELNTFKELSIKETYLRECE
;
A
#
# COMPACT_ATOMS: atom_id res chain seq x y z
N MET A 1 20.89 -6.22 -34.46
CA MET A 1 19.80 -7.22 -34.40
C MET A 1 18.66 -6.60 -33.61
N LYS A 2 17.54 -6.22 -34.25
CA LYS A 2 16.44 -5.51 -33.58
C LYS A 2 15.55 -6.53 -32.86
N ILE A 3 15.65 -6.58 -31.53
CA ILE A 3 14.80 -7.43 -30.70
C ILE A 3 13.42 -6.76 -30.60
N ASN A 4 12.38 -7.45 -31.10
CA ASN A 4 11.00 -6.97 -31.10
C ASN A 4 10.40 -7.12 -29.69
N TYR A 5 10.31 -6.02 -28.95
CA TYR A 5 9.71 -5.94 -27.61
C TYR A 5 8.21 -6.28 -27.55
N THR A 6 7.56 -6.43 -28.70
CA THR A 6 6.14 -6.81 -28.81
C THR A 6 5.83 -8.20 -28.28
N ILE A 7 6.79 -9.13 -28.31
CA ILE A 7 6.59 -10.49 -27.76
C ILE A 7 6.68 -10.50 -26.23
N LEU A 8 7.52 -9.63 -25.65
CA LEU A 8 7.72 -9.54 -24.20
C LEU A 8 6.52 -8.90 -23.48
N LEU A 9 5.83 -7.96 -24.14
CA LEU A 9 4.59 -7.35 -23.62
C LEU A 9 3.38 -8.30 -23.65
N LEU A 10 3.36 -9.27 -24.58
CA LEU A 10 2.27 -10.26 -24.67
C LEU A 10 2.37 -11.35 -23.57
N LEU A 11 3.56 -11.57 -23.03
CA LEU A 11 3.80 -12.56 -21.96
C LEU A 11 3.45 -12.03 -20.56
N LEU A 12 3.41 -10.72 -20.36
CA LEU A 12 3.05 -10.10 -19.07
C LEU A 12 1.54 -10.06 -18.79
N SER A 13 0.69 -10.17 -19.81
CA SER A 13 -0.77 -10.15 -19.64
C SER A 13 -1.38 -11.50 -19.20
N LEU A 14 -0.56 -12.54 -19.01
CA LEU A 14 -1.02 -13.89 -18.69
C LEU A 14 -0.94 -14.23 -17.18
N THR A 15 -0.44 -13.34 -16.33
CA THR A 15 -0.23 -13.63 -14.89
C THR A 15 -1.25 -12.99 -13.95
N THR A 16 -2.31 -12.35 -14.44
CA THR A 16 -3.45 -11.96 -13.58
C THR A 16 -4.34 -13.16 -13.30
N PHE A 17 -3.86 -14.11 -12.50
CA PHE A 17 -4.73 -15.03 -11.77
C PHE A 17 -5.27 -14.29 -10.55
N GLY A 18 -6.41 -13.62 -10.71
CA GLY A 18 -7.25 -13.26 -9.57
C GLY A 18 -7.86 -14.55 -9.01
N GLN A 19 -7.31 -15.08 -7.92
CA GLN A 19 -7.99 -16.12 -7.15
C GLN A 19 -9.20 -15.50 -6.44
N ASN A 20 -10.33 -15.41 -7.13
CA ASN A 20 -11.61 -15.35 -6.44
C ASN A 20 -11.86 -16.74 -5.84
N GLN A 21 -11.57 -16.89 -4.56
CA GLN A 21 -11.91 -18.09 -3.81
C GLN A 21 -13.44 -18.10 -3.59
N LEU A 22 -14.19 -18.55 -4.60
CA LEU A 22 -15.60 -18.94 -4.44
C LEU A 22 -15.62 -20.19 -3.54
N ASN A 23 -15.62 -19.95 -2.23
CA ASN A 23 -15.65 -21.00 -1.23
C ASN A 23 -17.09 -21.52 -1.07
N ASN A 24 -17.59 -22.21 -2.10
CA ASN A 24 -18.77 -23.07 -1.99
C ASN A 24 -18.37 -24.36 -1.27
N GLN A 25 -18.17 -24.27 0.03
CA GLN A 25 -18.08 -25.43 0.91
C GLN A 25 -19.45 -25.57 1.59
N ASN A 26 -20.31 -26.41 1.00
CA ASN A 26 -21.37 -27.09 1.74
C ASN A 26 -20.70 -28.03 2.75
N HIS A 27 -20.20 -27.47 3.85
CA HIS A 27 -19.65 -28.24 4.95
C HIS A 27 -20.60 -28.09 6.15
N SER A 28 -21.68 -28.87 6.11
CA SER A 28 -22.48 -29.17 7.29
C SER A 28 -21.69 -30.13 8.18
N ILE A 29 -20.70 -29.61 8.89
CA ILE A 29 -20.22 -30.20 10.14
C ILE A 29 -20.51 -29.19 11.23
N LYS A 30 -21.47 -29.54 12.08
CA LYS A 30 -21.88 -28.82 13.29
C LYS A 30 -20.73 -28.93 14.30
N ASP A 31 -19.71 -28.11 14.12
CA ASP A 31 -18.56 -28.08 15.01
C ASP A 31 -18.99 -27.41 16.33
N THR A 32 -19.32 -28.24 17.32
CA THR A 32 -20.03 -27.85 18.55
C THR A 32 -19.12 -27.12 19.56
N THR A 33 -17.93 -26.67 19.13
CA THR A 33 -17.00 -25.85 19.93
C THR A 33 -16.30 -24.73 19.13
N LEU A 34 -16.85 -24.32 17.99
CA LEU A 34 -16.32 -23.15 17.28
C LEU A 34 -16.54 -21.90 18.16
N THR A 35 -15.47 -21.40 18.78
CA THR A 35 -15.47 -20.09 19.44
C THR A 35 -16.07 -19.07 18.46
N LYS A 36 -17.29 -18.63 18.75
CA LYS A 36 -18.04 -17.74 17.87
C LYS A 36 -17.23 -16.47 17.67
N LEU A 37 -16.71 -16.28 16.45
CA LEU A 37 -15.94 -15.09 16.10
C LEU A 37 -16.81 -13.84 16.31
N PRO A 38 -16.19 -12.71 16.68
CA PRO A 38 -16.94 -11.48 16.80
C PRO A 38 -17.58 -11.11 15.46
N PRO A 39 -18.78 -10.52 15.50
CA PRO A 39 -19.46 -10.05 14.30
C PRO A 39 -18.60 -8.98 13.62
N LYS A 40 -18.61 -9.01 12.29
CA LYS A 40 -17.95 -8.07 11.39
C LYS A 40 -18.99 -7.64 10.36
N VAL A 41 -19.06 -6.35 10.07
CA VAL A 41 -19.92 -5.82 9.00
C VAL A 41 -18.99 -5.44 7.87
N ASP A 42 -19.31 -5.85 6.65
CA ASP A 42 -18.54 -5.47 5.48
C ASP A 42 -18.84 -4.00 5.16
N HIS A 43 -17.77 -3.22 4.99
CA HIS A 43 -17.84 -1.81 4.61
C HIS A 43 -17.14 -1.65 3.27
N ALA A 44 -17.63 -0.74 2.43
CA ALA A 44 -16.82 -0.23 1.35
C ALA A 44 -15.87 0.82 1.93
N GLU A 45 -14.59 0.73 1.60
CA GLU A 45 -13.62 1.76 1.99
C GLU A 45 -14.06 3.14 1.46
N PRO A 46 -13.95 4.19 2.27
CA PRO A 46 -14.22 5.55 1.81
C PRO A 46 -13.23 5.97 0.72
N LEU A 47 -13.71 6.64 -0.33
CA LEU A 47 -12.88 7.03 -1.48
C LEU A 47 -11.69 7.96 -1.14
N TYR A 48 -11.80 8.73 -0.06
CA TYR A 48 -10.84 9.81 0.27
C TYR A 48 -10.03 9.55 1.54
N ILE A 49 -10.43 8.57 2.35
CA ILE A 49 -9.72 8.20 3.57
C ILE A 49 -9.65 6.69 3.57
N ASP A 50 -8.43 6.17 3.52
CA ASP A 50 -8.24 4.74 3.72
C ASP A 50 -8.53 4.41 5.18
N LEU A 51 -9.16 3.27 5.42
CA LEU A 51 -9.30 2.75 6.77
C LEU A 51 -8.06 1.93 7.06
N MET A 52 -7.37 2.23 8.16
CA MET A 52 -6.13 1.53 8.54
C MET A 52 -6.27 -0.01 8.67
N ARG A 53 -7.53 -0.46 8.78
CA ARG A 53 -7.99 -1.85 8.64
C ARG A 53 -9.51 -1.84 8.54
N ASP A 54 -10.08 -2.91 8.01
CA ASP A 54 -11.50 -3.22 8.17
C ASP A 54 -12.03 -3.05 9.61
N LEU A 55 -13.19 -2.39 9.73
CA LEU A 55 -13.91 -2.29 11.00
C LEU A 55 -14.39 -3.67 11.45
N GLY A 56 -14.09 -4.02 12.70
CA GLY A 56 -14.44 -5.33 13.25
C GLY A 56 -13.52 -6.46 12.80
N SER A 57 -12.31 -6.14 12.34
CA SER A 57 -11.27 -7.11 11.97
C SER A 57 -11.03 -8.16 13.06
N ARG A 58 -10.70 -9.38 12.64
CA ARG A 58 -10.49 -10.52 13.55
C ARG A 58 -9.02 -10.81 13.69
N LYS A 59 -8.63 -11.29 14.87
CA LYS A 59 -7.23 -11.62 15.16
C LYS A 59 -6.64 -12.50 14.05
N GLY A 60 -5.51 -12.06 13.49
CA GLY A 60 -4.79 -12.78 12.43
C GLY A 60 -5.16 -12.36 11.01
N GLU A 61 -6.18 -11.52 10.81
CA GLU A 61 -6.37 -10.84 9.51
C GLU A 61 -5.20 -9.87 9.28
N ALA A 62 -4.64 -9.89 8.07
CA ALA A 62 -3.54 -9.01 7.68
C ALA A 62 -3.60 -8.70 6.17
N GLU A 63 -3.02 -7.57 5.77
CA GLU A 63 -3.08 -7.04 4.42
C GLU A 63 -1.78 -6.30 4.09
N ILE A 64 -1.37 -6.33 2.81
CA ILE A 64 -0.21 -5.60 2.31
C ILE A 64 -0.69 -4.75 1.14
N ASN A 65 -0.56 -3.43 1.27
CA ASN A 65 -0.86 -2.47 0.21
C ASN A 65 0.42 -1.86 -0.34
N VAL A 66 0.46 -1.66 -1.65
CA VAL A 66 1.59 -1.02 -2.33
C VAL A 66 1.05 -0.03 -3.34
N GLY A 67 1.40 1.25 -3.17
CA GLY A 67 1.01 2.33 -4.06
C GLY A 67 2.22 2.98 -4.73
N PHE A 68 2.05 3.45 -5.96
CA PHE A 68 3.06 4.24 -6.66
C PHE A 68 2.41 5.27 -7.59
N GLY A 69 3.11 6.38 -7.83
CA GLY A 69 2.64 7.50 -8.62
C GLY A 69 3.79 8.34 -9.18
N ARG A 70 3.44 9.30 -10.03
CA ARG A 70 4.40 10.22 -10.63
C ARG A 70 3.83 11.64 -10.70
N ASN A 71 4.62 12.60 -10.22
CA ASN A 71 4.37 14.03 -10.37
C ASN A 71 5.37 14.64 -11.36
N ASN A 72 4.87 15.47 -12.27
CA ASN A 72 5.71 16.22 -13.22
C ASN A 72 5.87 17.64 -12.70
N HIS A 73 7.05 17.96 -12.17
CA HIS A 73 7.42 19.33 -11.81
C HIS A 73 8.08 20.03 -12.99
N LYS A 74 8.17 21.37 -12.93
CA LYS A 74 8.76 22.19 -13.99
C LYS A 74 10.19 21.75 -14.36
N HIS A 75 10.99 21.36 -13.36
CA HIS A 75 12.41 21.08 -13.55
C HIS A 75 12.81 19.62 -13.32
N TYR A 76 11.94 18.80 -12.73
CA TYR A 76 12.20 17.40 -12.41
C TYR A 76 10.90 16.59 -12.42
N ASN A 77 11.02 15.26 -12.49
CA ASN A 77 9.93 14.33 -12.23
C ASN A 77 10.14 13.71 -10.84
N GLU A 78 9.06 13.56 -10.09
CA GLU A 78 9.02 12.85 -8.81
C GLU A 78 8.26 11.55 -9.01
N PHE A 79 8.86 10.43 -8.63
CA PHE A 79 8.22 9.13 -8.51
C PHE A 79 8.02 8.87 -7.02
N TYR A 80 6.79 8.77 -6.57
CA TYR A 80 6.47 8.59 -5.16
C TYR A 80 5.66 7.31 -4.98
N GLY A 81 5.65 6.76 -3.77
CA GLY A 81 4.91 5.56 -3.45
C GLY A 81 4.94 5.24 -1.97
N PHE A 82 4.32 4.13 -1.62
CA PHE A 82 4.29 3.61 -0.26
C PHE A 82 4.19 2.08 -0.28
N VAL A 83 4.68 1.48 0.80
CA VAL A 83 4.42 0.08 1.15
C VAL A 83 3.80 0.09 2.53
N GLU A 84 2.74 -0.67 2.69
CA GLU A 84 1.96 -0.73 3.91
C GLU A 84 1.74 -2.17 4.33
N TYR A 85 1.72 -2.38 5.64
CA TYR A 85 1.34 -3.64 6.25
C TYR A 85 0.35 -3.40 7.38
N GLU A 86 -0.84 -3.96 7.23
CA GLU A 86 -1.92 -3.91 8.21
C GLU A 86 -2.14 -5.27 8.86
N TRP A 87 -2.42 -5.30 10.15
CA TRP A 87 -2.81 -6.55 10.81
C TRP A 87 -3.65 -6.35 12.07
N ALA A 88 -4.50 -7.34 12.34
CA ALA A 88 -5.30 -7.39 13.56
C ALA A 88 -4.57 -8.19 14.66
N ILE A 89 -3.94 -7.48 15.60
CA ILE A 89 -3.27 -8.10 16.78
C ILE A 89 -4.28 -8.85 17.66
N ALA A 90 -5.47 -8.30 17.79
CA ALA A 90 -6.57 -8.89 18.52
C ALA A 90 -7.88 -8.61 17.78
N ASN A 91 -8.95 -9.31 18.16
CA ASN A 91 -10.27 -9.02 17.64
C ASN A 91 -10.63 -7.55 17.88
N ARG A 92 -10.99 -6.86 16.80
CA ARG A 92 -11.36 -5.44 16.75
C ARG A 92 -10.21 -4.46 16.99
N LEU A 93 -8.96 -4.93 17.06
CA LEU A 93 -7.77 -4.10 17.24
C LEU A 93 -6.82 -4.28 16.04
N GLY A 94 -6.88 -3.33 15.11
CA GLY A 94 -6.01 -3.24 13.95
C GLY A 94 -4.79 -2.36 14.23
N MET A 95 -3.69 -2.68 13.56
CA MET A 95 -2.45 -1.94 13.53
C MET A 95 -1.99 -1.80 12.07
N GLU A 96 -1.24 -0.76 11.80
CA GLU A 96 -0.67 -0.48 10.48
C GLU A 96 0.74 0.08 10.63
N VAL A 97 1.60 -0.28 9.67
CA VAL A 97 2.88 0.36 9.41
C VAL A 97 2.92 0.73 7.93
N GLU A 98 3.08 2.02 7.63
CA GLU A 98 3.25 2.53 6.26
C GLU A 98 4.63 3.20 6.12
N VAL A 99 5.33 2.89 5.03
CA VAL A 99 6.61 3.50 4.66
C VAL A 99 6.46 4.23 3.32
N PRO A 100 6.21 5.55 3.35
CA PRO A 100 6.22 6.38 2.16
C PRO A 100 7.64 6.68 1.66
N PHE A 101 7.83 6.70 0.33
CA PHE A 101 9.11 6.98 -0.32
C PHE A 101 8.94 7.82 -1.59
N SER A 102 9.99 8.55 -1.97
CA SER A 102 10.06 9.29 -3.22
C SER A 102 11.47 9.31 -3.85
N PHE A 103 11.48 9.32 -5.18
CA PHE A 103 12.66 9.38 -6.03
C PHE A 103 12.51 10.49 -7.06
N ASN A 104 13.51 11.34 -7.19
CA ASN A 104 13.51 12.49 -8.07
C ASN A 104 14.45 12.29 -9.26
N GLN A 105 14.05 12.77 -10.43
CA GLN A 105 14.85 12.73 -11.67
C GLN A 105 14.79 14.07 -12.41
N LEU A 106 15.93 14.65 -12.76
CA LEU A 106 16.00 15.90 -13.54
C LEU A 106 15.33 15.76 -14.92
N ASN A 107 14.68 16.83 -15.37
CA ASN A 107 14.24 16.95 -16.76
C ASN A 107 15.45 17.28 -17.64
N LYS A 108 15.50 16.68 -18.86
CA LYS A 108 16.65 16.76 -19.79
C LYS A 108 17.15 18.17 -20.11
N ASP A 109 16.30 19.19 -19.94
CA ASP A 109 16.57 20.57 -20.34
C ASP A 109 17.10 21.47 -19.21
N ASN A 110 17.26 20.97 -17.98
CA ASN A 110 17.63 21.80 -16.82
C ASN A 110 18.92 21.34 -16.13
N THR A 111 20.08 21.73 -16.66
CA THR A 111 21.39 21.41 -16.08
C THR A 111 21.78 22.23 -14.86
N HIS A 112 21.07 23.34 -14.58
CA HIS A 112 21.39 24.28 -13.50
C HIS A 112 20.48 24.18 -12.26
N PHE A 113 19.52 23.24 -12.23
CA PHE A 113 18.59 23.07 -11.12
C PHE A 113 19.14 22.08 -10.08
N THR A 114 19.09 22.43 -8.80
CA THR A 114 19.43 21.50 -7.70
C THR A 114 18.25 20.56 -7.44
N LEU A 115 18.40 19.30 -7.82
CA LEU A 115 17.40 18.25 -7.62
C LEU A 115 17.21 17.95 -6.12
N PRO A 116 15.96 17.87 -5.61
CA PRO A 116 15.70 17.34 -4.28
C PRO A 116 16.20 15.90 -4.18
N GLY A 117 16.82 15.52 -3.06
CA GLY A 117 17.33 14.16 -2.90
C GLY A 117 16.21 13.12 -2.83
N ASN A 118 16.55 11.87 -3.13
CA ASN A 118 15.67 10.73 -2.91
C ASN A 118 15.48 10.50 -1.41
N LYS A 119 14.28 10.15 -0.98
CA LYS A 119 13.95 10.04 0.44
C LYS A 119 12.98 8.89 0.72
N ILE A 120 13.21 8.23 1.84
CA ILE A 120 12.10 7.65 2.60
C ILE A 120 11.49 8.86 3.32
N GLU A 121 10.24 9.14 3.02
CA GLU A 121 9.53 10.32 3.53
C GLU A 121 9.36 10.22 5.05
N GLY A 122 9.10 9.01 5.52
CA GLY A 122 8.78 8.79 6.92
C GLY A 122 8.41 7.37 7.26
N LEU A 123 7.88 7.23 8.46
CA LEU A 123 7.23 6.02 8.96
C LEU A 123 5.90 6.43 9.59
N LYS A 124 4.79 5.88 9.12
CA LYS A 124 3.50 6.05 9.77
C LYS A 124 3.14 4.81 10.54
N LEU A 125 2.67 5.01 11.76
CA LEU A 125 2.15 3.96 12.63
C LEU A 125 0.70 4.30 12.93
N ALA A 126 -0.20 3.37 12.66
CA ALA A 126 -1.60 3.54 13.04
C ALA A 126 -2.10 2.41 13.94
N SER A 127 -3.13 2.74 14.71
CA SER A 127 -3.88 1.78 15.52
C SER A 127 -5.36 2.13 15.44
N GLN A 128 -6.19 1.10 15.38
CA GLN A 128 -7.64 1.24 15.25
C GLN A 128 -8.35 0.25 16.17
N TYR A 129 -9.27 0.73 16.99
CA TYR A 129 -10.12 -0.10 17.85
C TYR A 129 -11.61 0.06 17.52
N THR A 130 -12.24 -1.01 17.03
CA THR A 130 -13.68 -1.06 16.77
C THR A 130 -14.44 -1.41 18.05
N PHE A 131 -15.08 -0.43 18.70
CA PHE A 131 -15.81 -0.67 19.95
C PHE A 131 -17.26 -1.11 19.72
N LEU A 132 -17.86 -0.79 18.56
CA LEU A 132 -19.25 -1.14 18.24
C LEU A 132 -19.34 -1.80 16.87
N VAL A 133 -20.05 -2.93 16.81
CA VAL A 133 -20.50 -3.57 15.58
C VAL A 133 -21.96 -3.96 15.76
N ASN A 134 -22.84 -3.44 14.90
CA ASN A 134 -24.27 -3.73 14.88
C ASN A 134 -24.69 -4.25 13.50
N GLU A 135 -24.81 -5.57 13.37
CA GLU A 135 -25.13 -6.25 12.11
C GLU A 135 -26.53 -5.91 11.60
N ASN A 136 -27.49 -5.74 12.50
CA ASN A 136 -28.88 -5.42 12.15
C ASN A 136 -29.02 -4.03 11.53
N ARG A 137 -28.22 -3.07 12.01
CA ARG A 137 -28.20 -1.68 11.50
C ARG A 137 -27.09 -1.43 10.48
N LYS A 138 -26.28 -2.44 10.15
CA LYS A 138 -25.09 -2.33 9.29
C LYS A 138 -24.18 -1.17 9.71
N LEU A 139 -24.00 -1.00 11.02
CA LEU A 139 -23.27 0.11 11.60
C LEU A 139 -22.05 -0.43 12.35
N SER A 140 -20.90 0.20 12.16
CA SER A 140 -19.70 -0.01 12.98
C SER A 140 -19.12 1.33 13.40
N MET A 141 -18.48 1.36 14.58
CA MET A 141 -17.79 2.55 15.08
C MET A 141 -16.45 2.16 15.68
N ALA A 142 -15.43 3.00 15.45
CA ALA A 142 -14.09 2.79 15.94
C ALA A 142 -13.44 4.10 16.40
N PHE A 143 -12.44 3.97 17.27
CA PHE A 143 -11.43 4.99 17.50
C PHE A 143 -10.18 4.63 16.72
N ALA A 144 -9.53 5.62 16.12
CA ALA A 144 -8.26 5.44 15.42
C ALA A 144 -7.26 6.50 15.89
N TYR A 145 -5.98 6.12 15.86
CA TYR A 145 -4.85 7.01 16.13
C TYR A 145 -3.76 6.72 15.11
N VAL A 146 -3.23 7.79 14.51
CA VAL A 146 -2.12 7.75 13.55
C VAL A 146 -1.00 8.62 14.10
N HIS A 147 0.22 8.11 14.03
CA HIS A 147 1.43 8.84 14.32
C HIS A 147 2.36 8.80 13.11
N GLU A 148 2.79 9.96 12.65
CA GLU A 148 3.69 10.09 11.51
C GLU A 148 5.05 10.61 11.96
N PHE A 149 6.09 9.84 11.66
CA PHE A 149 7.48 10.26 11.79
C PHE A 149 7.97 10.75 10.43
N GLU A 150 8.32 12.03 10.34
CA GLU A 150 8.99 12.56 9.15
C GLU A 150 10.49 12.32 9.22
N LEU A 151 11.06 11.78 8.15
CA LEU A 151 12.50 11.56 8.03
C LEU A 151 13.10 12.58 7.06
N ASN A 152 14.28 13.09 7.41
CA ASN A 152 15.02 13.94 6.50
C ASN A 152 15.61 13.11 5.36
N THR A 153 15.67 13.72 4.17
CA THR A 153 16.26 13.15 2.96
C THR A 153 17.63 12.56 3.22
N PHE A 154 17.86 11.32 2.77
CA PHE A 154 19.20 10.75 2.74
C PHE A 154 20.05 11.56 1.77
N LYS A 155 21.08 12.25 2.31
CA LYS A 155 22.14 12.81 1.49
C LYS A 155 22.83 11.62 0.81
N GLU A 156 22.72 11.53 -0.51
CA GLU A 156 23.26 10.48 -1.40
C GLU A 156 22.42 9.20 -1.60
N LEU A 157 21.44 9.32 -2.49
CA LEU A 157 21.13 8.24 -3.43
C LEU A 157 20.83 8.86 -4.81
N SER A 158 21.73 9.72 -5.31
CA SER A 158 21.60 10.24 -6.68
C SER A 158 21.90 9.10 -7.65
N ILE A 159 20.89 8.63 -8.39
CA ILE A 159 21.12 7.82 -9.58
C ILE A 159 21.78 8.76 -10.59
N LYS A 160 23.11 8.80 -10.58
CA LYS A 160 23.90 9.45 -11.63
C LYS A 160 23.67 8.60 -12.87
N GLU A 161 22.79 9.07 -13.76
CA GLU A 161 22.69 8.55 -15.12
C GLU A 161 24.05 8.81 -15.77
N THR A 162 24.94 7.81 -15.69
CA THR A 162 26.27 7.86 -16.29
C THR A 162 26.04 7.73 -17.78
N TYR A 163 25.89 8.88 -18.42
CA TYR A 163 25.87 8.99 -19.87
C TYR A 163 27.27 8.59 -20.36
N LEU A 164 27.46 7.31 -20.68
CA LEU A 164 28.59 6.85 -21.47
C LEU A 164 28.43 7.45 -22.86
N ARG A 165 28.97 8.65 -23.05
CA ARG A 165 29.45 9.07 -24.37
C ARG A 165 30.76 8.32 -24.59
N GLU A 166 30.67 7.13 -25.17
CA GLU A 166 31.77 6.60 -25.98
C GLU A 166 31.98 7.60 -27.13
N CYS A 167 33.02 8.41 -27.01
CA CYS A 167 33.67 9.02 -28.16
C CYS A 167 34.84 8.11 -28.52
N GLU A 168 34.67 7.31 -29.57
CA GLU A 168 35.69 6.92 -30.53
C GLU A 168 35.06 6.80 -31.91
#